data_AF-A0A381VT99-F1
#
_entry.id   AF-A0A381VT99-F1
#
_cell.length_a   1.000
_cell.length_b   1.000
_cell.length_c   1.000
_cell.angle_alpha   90.00
_cell.angle_beta   90.00
_cell.angle_gamma   90.00
#
_symmetry.space_group_name_H-M   'P 1'
#
loop_
_entity.id
_entity.type
_entity.pdbx_description
1 polymer ?
#
loop_
_entity_poly.entity_id
_entity_poly.type
_entity_poly.pdbx_seq_one_letter_code
_entity_poly.pdbx_strand_id
1 'polypeptide(L)'
;MRDTLLTLHILAAGAWFGTNVVSFLTNPRINPKARAIASDDWHHFVVRIKQRYIYTPAQLIVLITGVLLVTEVEDSPFEMSDTFVLIGFFALVVAVVSGIYFARQGARVGAAYDAGDTGVAESIEQRIAMWSLAGMGVILVTMWAMVSTWGV
;
A
#
# COMPACT_ATOMS: atom_id res chain seq x y z
N MET A 1 -5.56 4.82 -26.61
CA MET A 1 -6.07 5.02 -25.23
C MET A 1 -5.59 3.93 -24.28
N ARG A 2 -5.67 2.66 -24.67
CA ARG A 2 -5.15 1.50 -23.91
C ARG A 2 -3.73 1.70 -23.36
N ASP A 3 -2.76 2.01 -24.21
CA ASP A 3 -1.35 2.12 -23.80
C ASP A 3 -1.12 3.25 -22.78
N THR A 4 -1.84 4.35 -22.92
CA THR A 4 -1.79 5.47 -21.97
C THR A 4 -2.33 5.05 -20.60
N LEU A 5 -3.51 4.40 -20.56
CA LEU A 5 -4.10 3.91 -19.32
C LEU A 5 -3.22 2.85 -18.66
N LEU A 6 -2.67 1.93 -19.44
CA LEU A 6 -1.77 0.88 -18.96
C LEU A 6 -0.49 1.47 -18.38
N THR A 7 0.09 2.46 -19.06
CA THR A 7 1.28 3.18 -18.57
C THR A 7 0.98 3.86 -17.23
N LEU A 8 -0.13 4.59 -17.12
CA LEU A 8 -0.53 5.24 -15.88
C LEU A 8 -0.79 4.22 -14.76
N HIS A 9 -1.43 3.10 -15.08
CA HIS A 9 -1.70 2.02 -14.13
C HIS A 9 -0.41 1.42 -13.57
N ILE A 10 0.55 1.10 -14.44
CA ILE A 10 1.85 0.53 -14.07
C ILE A 10 2.66 1.52 -13.24
N LEU A 11 2.72 2.79 -13.65
CA LEU A 11 3.44 3.82 -12.90
C LEU A 11 2.84 4.02 -11.51
N ALA A 12 1.51 4.04 -11.39
CA ALA A 12 0.83 4.18 -10.11
C ALA A 12 1.02 2.94 -9.22
N ALA A 13 0.90 1.73 -9.78
CA ALA A 13 1.18 0.49 -9.08
C ALA A 13 2.64 0.44 -8.59
N GLY A 14 3.58 0.86 -9.44
CA GLY A 14 4.99 0.98 -9.10
C GLY A 14 5.27 1.99 -7.99
N ALA A 15 4.62 3.17 -8.02
CA ALA A 15 4.73 4.16 -6.96
C ALA A 15 4.17 3.62 -5.62
N TRP A 16 3.03 2.95 -5.67
CA TRP A 16 2.42 2.32 -4.50
C TRP A 16 3.32 1.22 -3.93
N PHE A 17 3.80 0.31 -4.77
CA PHE A 17 4.71 -0.76 -4.35
C PHE A 17 6.05 -0.22 -3.81
N GLY A 18 6.69 0.71 -4.52
CA GLY A 18 7.94 1.34 -4.11
C GLY A 18 7.83 2.02 -2.75
N THR A 19 6.67 2.62 -2.46
CA THR A 19 6.40 3.21 -1.15
C THR A 19 6.34 2.16 -0.03
N ASN A 20 5.81 0.96 -0.30
CA ASN A 20 5.85 -0.15 0.66
C ASN A 20 7.29 -0.63 0.87
N VAL A 21 8.09 -0.77 -0.20
CA VAL A 21 9.50 -1.16 -0.11
C VAL A 21 10.30 -0.18 0.74
N VAL A 22 10.18 1.12 0.50
CA VAL A 22 10.85 2.14 1.31
C VAL A 22 10.42 2.04 2.77
N SER A 23 9.12 1.89 3.02
CA SER A 23 8.57 1.77 4.39
C SER A 23 9.12 0.54 5.12
N PHE A 24 9.32 -0.57 4.40
CA PHE A 24 9.94 -1.79 4.93
C PHE A 24 11.43 -1.58 5.25
N LEU A 25 12.20 -1.00 4.33
CA LEU A 25 13.63 -0.75 4.49
C LEU A 25 13.95 0.26 5.60
N THR A 26 13.07 1.23 5.82
CA THR A 26 13.19 2.23 6.89
C THR A 26 12.55 1.80 8.20
N ASN A 27 11.98 0.59 8.29
CA ASN A 27 11.36 0.11 9.51
C ASN A 27 12.45 -0.15 10.58
N PRO A 28 12.43 0.53 11.74
CA PRO A 28 13.46 0.39 12.76
C PRO A 28 13.60 -1.02 13.33
N ARG A 29 12.53 -1.84 13.26
CA ARG A 29 12.59 -3.25 13.69
C ARG A 29 13.30 -4.17 12.70
N ILE A 30 13.37 -3.79 11.43
CA ILE A 30 14.05 -4.55 10.36
C ILE A 30 15.46 -4.02 10.15
N ASN A 31 15.63 -2.71 10.24
CA ASN A 31 16.91 -2.04 10.07
C ASN A 31 17.25 -1.24 11.33
N PRO A 32 18.08 -1.78 12.24
CA PRO A 32 18.49 -1.08 13.46
C PRO A 32 19.19 0.26 13.19
N LYS A 33 19.85 0.41 12.02
CA LYS A 33 20.47 1.68 11.61
C LYS A 33 19.43 2.74 11.23
N ALA A 34 18.23 2.32 10.81
CA ALA A 34 17.12 3.22 10.57
C ALA A 34 16.58 3.83 11.87
N ARG A 35 16.86 3.26 13.05
CA ARG A 35 16.51 3.85 14.35
C ARG A 35 17.16 5.21 14.59
N ALA A 36 18.30 5.48 13.97
CA ALA A 36 18.97 6.78 14.03
C ALA A 36 18.32 7.85 13.14
N ILE A 37 17.49 7.44 12.16
CA ILE A 37 16.81 8.31 11.19
C ILE A 37 15.31 8.41 11.50
N ALA A 38 14.74 7.36 12.09
CA ALA A 38 13.38 7.30 12.59
C ALA A 38 13.24 8.13 13.87
N SER A 39 13.23 9.45 13.70
CA SER A 39 12.74 10.37 14.72
C SER A 39 11.21 10.43 14.69
N ASP A 40 10.63 10.92 15.79
CA ASP A 40 9.20 11.20 15.88
C ASP A 40 8.74 12.17 14.76
N ASP A 41 9.57 13.18 14.47
CA ASP A 41 9.40 14.10 13.34
C ASP A 41 9.37 13.40 11.98
N TRP A 42 10.23 12.39 11.76
CA TRP A 42 10.22 11.60 10.53
C TRP A 42 8.90 10.82 10.38
N HIS A 43 8.41 10.19 11.45
CA HIS A 43 7.15 9.46 11.42
C HIS A 43 5.96 10.39 11.20
N HIS A 44 5.94 11.54 11.88
CA HIS A 44 4.88 12.52 11.76
C HIS A 44 4.87 13.26 10.41
N PHE A 45 6.01 13.53 9.81
CA PHE A 45 6.10 14.24 8.53
C PHE A 45 6.00 13.27 7.35
N VAL A 46 6.87 12.25 7.31
CA VAL A 46 6.99 11.36 6.15
C VAL A 46 5.79 10.45 6.04
N VAL A 47 5.26 9.88 7.12
CA VAL A 47 4.11 8.96 7.01
C VAL A 47 2.84 9.70 6.58
N ARG A 48 2.59 10.91 7.10
CA ARG A 48 1.42 11.71 6.69
C ARG A 48 1.52 12.19 5.25
N ILE A 49 2.69 12.70 4.84
CA ILE A 49 2.91 13.13 3.45
C ILE A 49 2.80 11.95 2.50
N LYS A 50 3.46 10.85 2.83
CA LYS A 50 3.41 9.60 2.06
C LYS A 50 1.98 9.10 1.90
N GLN A 51 1.18 9.10 2.97
CA GLN A 51 -0.20 8.63 2.91
C GLN A 51 -1.07 9.53 2.02
N ARG A 52 -0.96 10.85 2.19
CA ARG A 52 -1.82 11.83 1.52
C ARG A 52 -1.44 12.09 0.07
N TYR A 53 -0.14 12.15 -0.23
CA TYR A 53 0.36 12.58 -1.54
C TYR A 53 0.89 11.45 -2.43
N ILE A 54 1.13 10.26 -1.87
CA ILE A 54 1.67 9.13 -2.63
C ILE A 54 0.71 7.94 -2.61
N TYR A 55 0.42 7.34 -1.44
CA TYR A 55 -0.44 6.15 -1.34
C TYR A 55 -1.83 6.40 -1.91
N THR A 56 -2.53 7.42 -1.40
CA THR A 56 -3.93 7.65 -1.78
C THR A 56 -4.06 7.98 -3.27
N PRO A 57 -3.25 8.91 -3.85
CA PRO A 57 -3.30 9.17 -5.29
C PRO A 57 -2.92 7.94 -6.12
N ALA A 58 -1.88 7.19 -5.75
CA ALA A 58 -1.48 6.00 -6.47
C ALA A 58 -2.58 4.92 -6.48
N GLN A 59 -3.20 4.66 -5.33
CA GLN A 59 -4.31 3.71 -5.21
C GLN A 59 -5.53 4.13 -6.04
N LEU A 60 -5.86 5.44 -6.04
CA LEU A 60 -6.95 5.97 -6.87
C LEU A 60 -6.65 5.85 -8.36
N ILE A 61 -5.42 6.18 -8.78
CA ILE A 61 -5.02 6.04 -10.18
C ILE A 61 -5.07 4.58 -10.59
N VAL A 62 -4.54 3.64 -9.78
CA VAL A 62 -4.62 2.19 -10.03
C VAL A 62 -6.08 1.75 -10.17
N LEU A 63 -6.96 2.14 -9.25
CA LEU A 63 -8.38 1.79 -9.32
C LEU A 63 -9.05 2.32 -10.59
N ILE A 64 -8.92 3.62 -10.86
CA ILE A 64 -9.57 4.28 -12.00
C ILE A 64 -9.05 3.69 -13.30
N THR A 65 -7.73 3.64 -13.49
CA THR A 65 -7.14 3.11 -14.72
C THR A 65 -7.41 1.61 -14.89
N GLY A 66 -7.45 0.83 -13.81
CA GLY A 66 -7.78 -0.59 -13.85
C GLY A 66 -9.21 -0.83 -14.33
N VAL A 67 -10.18 -0.08 -13.80
CA VAL A 67 -11.57 -0.16 -14.24
C VAL A 67 -11.70 0.27 -15.71
N LEU A 68 -11.13 1.41 -16.09
CA LEU A 68 -11.21 1.92 -17.46
C LEU A 68 -10.55 0.98 -18.48
N LEU A 69 -9.48 0.28 -18.11
CA LEU A 69 -8.84 -0.72 -18.95
C LEU A 69 -9.76 -1.91 -19.25
N VAL A 70 -10.68 -2.24 -18.34
CA VAL A 70 -11.62 -3.34 -18.50
C VAL A 70 -12.92 -2.89 -19.18
N THR A 71 -13.42 -1.68 -18.88
CA THR A 71 -14.77 -1.25 -19.34
C THR A 71 -14.78 -0.37 -20.59
N GLU A 72 -13.77 0.47 -20.81
CA GLU A 72 -13.82 1.52 -21.85
C GLU A 72 -12.91 1.25 -23.06
N VAL A 73 -12.12 0.18 -23.03
CA VAL A 73 -11.29 -0.21 -24.18
C VAL A 73 -12.13 -1.14 -25.06
N GLU A 74 -12.52 -0.67 -26.24
CA GLU A 74 -13.45 -1.35 -27.18
C GLU A 74 -13.08 -2.82 -27.48
N ASP A 75 -11.79 -3.16 -27.49
CA ASP A 75 -11.28 -4.53 -27.66
C ASP A 75 -10.43 -4.97 -26.46
N SER A 76 -10.89 -4.67 -25.23
CA SER A 76 -10.17 -5.13 -24.05
C SER A 76 -10.12 -6.66 -24.04
N PRO A 77 -8.94 -7.29 -23.96
CA PRO A 77 -8.83 -8.74 -23.81
C PRO A 77 -9.19 -9.19 -22.39
N PHE A 78 -9.62 -8.27 -21.52
CA PHE A 78 -9.81 -8.49 -20.10
C PHE A 78 -11.26 -8.23 -19.69
N GLU A 79 -11.78 -9.07 -18.82
CA GLU A 79 -13.13 -8.97 -18.26
C GLU A 79 -13.07 -8.71 -16.75
N MET A 80 -14.14 -8.13 -16.19
CA MET A 80 -14.25 -7.95 -14.73
C MET A 80 -14.26 -9.28 -13.97
N SER A 81 -14.67 -10.36 -14.62
CA SER A 81 -14.65 -11.74 -14.13
C SER A 81 -13.25 -12.35 -14.07
N ASP A 82 -12.25 -11.75 -14.73
CA ASP A 82 -10.91 -12.30 -14.76
C ASP A 82 -10.32 -12.37 -13.36
N THR A 83 -9.70 -13.52 -13.08
CA THR A 83 -9.15 -13.81 -11.74
C THR A 83 -8.17 -12.73 -11.28
N PHE A 84 -7.32 -12.23 -12.18
CA PHE A 84 -6.35 -11.18 -11.82
C PHE A 84 -7.02 -9.83 -11.53
N VAL A 85 -8.12 -9.49 -12.22
CA VAL A 85 -8.91 -8.27 -11.97
C VAL A 85 -9.57 -8.35 -10.60
N LEU A 86 -10.15 -9.51 -10.26
CA LEU A 86 -10.73 -9.75 -8.94
C LEU A 86 -9.68 -9.68 -7.81
N ILE A 87 -8.50 -10.27 -8.03
CA ILE A 87 -7.37 -10.17 -7.07
C ILE A 87 -6.95 -8.72 -6.88
N GLY A 88 -6.80 -7.96 -7.97
CA GLY A 88 -6.43 -6.53 -7.91
C GLY A 88 -7.46 -5.69 -7.16
N PHE A 89 -8.75 -5.93 -7.41
CA PHE A 89 -9.82 -5.26 -6.70
C PHE A 89 -9.83 -5.62 -5.20
N PHE A 90 -9.66 -6.89 -4.87
CA PHE A 90 -9.54 -7.35 -3.48
C PHE A 90 -8.33 -6.72 -2.77
N ALA A 91 -7.19 -6.62 -3.44
CA ALA A 91 -6.00 -5.97 -2.90
C ALA A 91 -6.24 -4.49 -2.56
N LEU A 92 -6.99 -3.76 -3.39
CA LEU A 92 -7.42 -2.39 -3.09
C LEU A 92 -8.32 -2.33 -1.87
N VAL A 93 -9.29 -3.23 -1.73
CA VAL A 93 -10.17 -3.29 -0.55
C VAL A 93 -9.34 -3.54 0.72
N VAL A 94 -8.44 -4.52 0.69
CA VAL A 94 -7.53 -4.80 1.81
C VAL A 94 -6.69 -3.57 2.16
N ALA A 95 -6.20 -2.84 1.16
CA ALA A 95 -5.40 -1.64 1.36
C ALA A 95 -6.17 -0.51 2.04
N VAL A 96 -7.41 -0.26 1.61
CA VAL A 96 -8.29 0.76 2.21
C VAL A 96 -8.61 0.39 3.67
N VAL A 97 -9.00 -0.86 3.92
CA VAL A 97 -9.30 -1.34 5.27
C VAL A 97 -8.08 -1.26 6.18
N SER A 98 -6.91 -1.65 5.67
CA SER A 98 -5.64 -1.56 6.38
C SER A 98 -5.27 -0.10 6.70
N GLY A 99 -5.50 0.83 5.78
CA GLY A 99 -5.29 2.26 6.00
C GLY A 99 -6.13 2.82 7.17
N ILE A 100 -7.41 2.46 7.23
CA ILE A 100 -8.30 2.84 8.33
C ILE A 100 -7.81 2.23 9.65
N TYR A 101 -7.42 0.95 9.63
CA TYR A 101 -6.87 0.26 10.80
C TYR A 101 -5.59 0.95 11.31
N PHE A 102 -4.63 1.26 10.43
CA PHE A 102 -3.37 1.92 10.81
C PHE A 102 -3.58 3.32 11.38
N ALA A 103 -4.51 4.10 10.83
CA ALA A 103 -4.85 5.41 11.39
C ALA A 103 -5.36 5.30 12.83
N ARG A 104 -6.26 4.33 13.10
CA ARG A 104 -6.78 4.09 14.45
C ARG A 104 -5.70 3.60 15.42
N GLN A 105 -4.84 2.67 14.99
CA GLN A 105 -3.76 2.18 15.83
C GLN A 105 -2.70 3.25 16.10
N GLY A 106 -2.37 4.10 15.12
CA GLY A 106 -1.45 5.22 15.32
C GLY A 106 -1.93 6.20 16.40
N ALA A 107 -3.23 6.53 16.43
CA ALA A 107 -3.80 7.35 17.50
C ALA A 107 -3.69 6.69 18.88
N ARG A 108 -3.84 5.36 18.96
CA ARG A 108 -3.68 4.59 20.21
C ARG A 108 -2.22 4.55 20.68
N VAL A 109 -1.28 4.43 19.75
CA VAL A 109 0.17 4.48 20.07
C VAL A 109 0.53 5.85 20.65
N GLY A 110 0.07 6.95 20.04
CA GLY A 110 0.29 8.30 20.57
C GLY A 110 -0.25 8.46 22.00
N ALA A 111 -1.50 8.04 22.24
CA ALA A 111 -2.10 8.08 23.57
C ALA A 111 -1.35 7.22 24.61
N ALA A 112 -0.77 6.09 24.19
CA ALA A 112 0.04 5.23 25.07
C ALA A 112 1.37 5.89 25.44
N TYR A 113 2.04 6.56 24.48
CA TYR A 113 3.24 7.34 24.77
C TYR A 113 2.96 8.53 25.69
N ASP A 114 1.85 9.26 25.45
CA ASP A 114 1.43 10.37 26.32
C ASP A 114 1.15 9.91 27.76
N ALA A 115 0.66 8.67 27.93
CA ALA A 115 0.42 8.04 29.22
C ALA A 115 1.66 7.38 29.85
N GLY A 116 2.80 7.38 29.17
CA GLY A 116 4.03 6.71 29.61
C GLY A 116 3.98 5.17 29.54
N ASP A 117 2.97 4.59 28.86
CA ASP A 117 2.80 3.14 28.70
C ASP A 117 3.54 2.64 27.45
N THR A 118 4.86 2.52 27.59
CA THR A 118 5.75 2.08 26.50
C THR A 118 5.50 0.64 26.06
N GLY A 119 5.04 -0.23 26.97
CA GLY A 119 4.73 -1.63 26.66
C GLY A 119 3.53 -1.77 25.72
N VAL A 120 2.46 -1.01 25.97
CA VAL A 120 1.29 -0.99 25.09
C VAL A 120 1.66 -0.39 23.73
N ALA A 121 2.42 0.70 23.70
CA ALA A 121 2.87 1.33 22.45
C ALA A 121 3.66 0.33 21.58
N GLU A 122 4.67 -0.35 22.13
CA GLU A 122 5.48 -1.33 21.42
C GLU A 122 4.64 -2.49 20.85
N SER A 123 3.67 -2.99 21.63
CA SER A 123 2.81 -4.09 21.20
C SER A 123 1.92 -3.73 20.01
N ILE A 124 1.41 -2.50 19.96
CA ILE A 124 0.57 -2.01 18.87
C ILE A 124 1.41 -1.78 17.63
N GLU A 125 2.59 -1.17 17.78
CA GLU A 125 3.52 -0.99 16.67
C GLU A 125 3.97 -2.33 16.07
N GLN A 126 4.17 -3.38 16.88
CA GLN A 126 4.51 -4.71 16.38
C GLN A 126 3.39 -5.27 15.49
N ARG A 127 2.13 -5.10 15.90
CA ARG A 127 0.97 -5.48 15.08
C ARG A 127 0.89 -4.67 13.80
N ILE A 128 1.14 -3.36 13.85
CA ILE A 128 1.20 -2.51 12.65
C ILE A 128 2.26 -3.02 11.68
N ALA A 129 3.47 -3.34 12.18
CA ALA A 129 4.55 -3.85 11.35
C ALA A 129 4.19 -5.18 10.67
N MET A 130 3.60 -6.14 11.39
CA MET A 130 3.15 -7.42 10.80
C MET A 130 2.09 -7.21 9.71
N TRP A 131 1.10 -6.36 9.96
CA TRP A 131 0.07 -6.04 8.97
C TRP A 131 0.63 -5.32 7.73
N SER A 132 1.64 -4.47 7.91
CA SER A 132 2.35 -3.83 6.79
C SER A 132 3.08 -4.87 5.91
N LEU A 133 3.66 -5.91 6.50
CA LEU A 133 4.29 -7.01 5.76
C LEU A 133 3.25 -7.82 4.97
N ALA A 134 2.14 -8.16 5.62
CA ALA A 134 1.03 -8.86 4.96
C ALA A 134 0.50 -8.05 3.76
N GLY A 135 0.31 -6.74 3.93
CA GLY A 135 -0.10 -5.84 2.84
C GLY A 135 0.88 -5.82 1.67
N MET A 136 2.19 -5.81 1.95
CA MET A 136 3.22 -5.90 0.91
C MET A 136 3.16 -7.24 0.16
N GLY A 137 2.91 -8.35 0.88
CA GLY A 137 2.68 -9.67 0.27
C GLY A 137 1.48 -9.70 -0.68
N VAL A 138 0.36 -9.08 -0.28
CA VAL A 138 -0.84 -8.98 -1.14
C VAL A 138 -0.54 -8.23 -2.44
N ILE A 139 0.20 -7.12 -2.37
CA ILE A 139 0.59 -6.36 -3.57
C ILE A 139 1.50 -7.21 -4.48
N LEU A 140 2.47 -7.94 -3.91
CA LEU A 140 3.36 -8.82 -4.68
C LEU A 140 2.58 -9.93 -5.39
N VAL A 141 1.65 -10.59 -4.70
CA VAL A 141 0.78 -11.62 -5.30
C VAL A 141 -0.08 -11.03 -6.41
N THR A 142 -0.61 -9.82 -6.22
CA THR A 142 -1.41 -9.12 -7.22
C THR A 142 -0.59 -8.83 -8.47
N MET A 143 0.61 -8.26 -8.32
CA MET A 143 1.50 -7.97 -9.44
C MET A 143 1.91 -9.26 -10.15
N TRP A 144 2.22 -10.33 -9.41
CA TRP A 144 2.53 -11.64 -9.99
C TRP A 144 1.36 -12.20 -10.79
N ALA A 145 0.13 -12.14 -10.26
CA ALA A 145 -1.07 -12.59 -10.97
C ALA A 145 -1.24 -11.83 -12.31
N MET A 146 -1.11 -10.50 -12.29
CA MET A 146 -1.19 -9.67 -13.50
C MET A 146 -0.10 -9.98 -14.54
N VAL A 147 1.14 -10.21 -14.08
CA VAL A 147 2.26 -10.54 -14.97
C VAL A 147 2.14 -11.95 -15.53
N SER A 148 1.60 -12.91 -14.75
CA SER A 148 1.40 -14.28 -15.22
C SER A 148 0.37 -14.40 -16.34
N THR A 149 -0.55 -13.43 -16.44
CA THR A 149 -1.53 -13.30 -17.51
C THR A 149 -1.03 -12.45 -18.67
N TRP A 150 0.18 -11.90 -18.60
CA TRP A 150 0.74 -11.02 -19.63
C TRP A 150 1.25 -11.85 -20.81
N GLY A 151 0.50 -11.84 -21.93
CA GLY A 151 0.87 -12.56 -23.15
C GLY A 151 0.07 -13.84 -23.43
N VAL A 152 -0.96 -14.12 -22.62
CA VAL A 152 -2.05 -15.06 -22.95
C VAL A 152 -3.18 -14.30 -23.61
#